data_AF-A0A952NCB5-F1
#
_entry.id   AF-A0A952NCB5-F1
#
_cell.length_a   1.000
_cell.length_b   1.000
_cell.length_c   1.000
_cell.angle_alpha   90.00
_cell.angle_beta   90.00
_cell.angle_gamma   90.00
#
_symmetry.space_group_name_H-M   'P 1'
#
loop_
_entity.id
_entity.type
_entity.pdbx_description
1 polymer ?
#
loop_
_entity_poly.entity_id
_entity_poly.type
_entity_poly.pdbx_seq_one_letter_code
_entity_poly.pdbx_strand_id
1 'polypeptide(L)'
;MKTNLVLLVLLVMLQFSNVYSQVYIYSNTPLSSVGDYIGKFVDSSTTYSNGSYAIGKQNPYTGTTSAVYRSYFYYNLSNIPQNAIIDTVVVAYSTGTGTGYTFKLTKMTTISTDLGSNWAAIGTSSSAHTGLTYGMNNFMSDPIKTELQSKLSSRKMIIGAMC
;
A
#
# COMPACT_ATOMS: atom_id res chain seq x y z
N MET A 1 -61.72 -48.72 -25.55
CA MET A 1 -60.98 -47.85 -24.61
C MET A 1 -59.50 -48.03 -24.87
N LYS A 2 -58.84 -47.04 -25.49
CA LYS A 2 -57.39 -47.03 -25.72
C LYS A 2 -56.79 -45.84 -24.99
N THR A 3 -55.76 -46.18 -24.21
CA THR A 3 -54.78 -45.41 -23.46
C THR A 3 -54.37 -44.11 -24.15
N ASN A 4 -54.18 -43.02 -23.39
CA ASN A 4 -53.13 -42.02 -23.60
C ASN A 4 -52.95 -41.17 -22.33
N LEU A 5 -52.53 -41.87 -21.28
CA LEU A 5 -51.90 -41.31 -20.08
C LEU A 5 -50.45 -40.91 -20.45
N VAL A 6 -50.26 -39.94 -21.35
CA VAL A 6 -48.91 -39.55 -21.80
C VAL A 6 -48.82 -38.04 -21.97
N LEU A 7 -49.27 -37.27 -20.98
CA LEU A 7 -49.03 -35.83 -20.95
C LEU A 7 -48.57 -35.31 -19.58
N LEU A 8 -47.93 -36.18 -18.80
CA LEU A 8 -47.34 -35.80 -17.51
C LEU A 8 -45.91 -36.34 -17.34
N VAL A 9 -45.14 -36.40 -18.43
CA VAL A 9 -43.73 -36.83 -18.37
C VAL A 9 -42.78 -35.86 -19.08
N LEU A 10 -43.29 -34.89 -19.85
CA LEU A 10 -42.43 -34.04 -20.69
C LEU A 10 -42.40 -32.55 -20.26
N LEU A 11 -42.38 -32.30 -18.96
CA LEU A 11 -41.97 -30.99 -18.42
C LEU A 11 -40.97 -31.17 -17.28
N VAL A 12 -40.02 -32.10 -17.46
CA VAL A 12 -38.69 -31.91 -16.87
C VAL A 12 -38.05 -30.81 -17.71
N MET A 13 -38.43 -29.56 -17.44
CA MET A 13 -37.65 -28.41 -17.87
C MET A 13 -36.27 -28.60 -17.26
N LEU A 14 -35.35 -29.09 -18.08
CA LEU A 14 -33.92 -29.02 -17.85
C LEU A 14 -33.58 -27.54 -17.68
N GLN A 15 -33.72 -27.04 -16.47
CA GLN A 15 -33.08 -25.82 -16.03
C GLN A 15 -31.60 -26.15 -15.90
N PHE A 16 -30.90 -26.20 -17.03
CA PHE A 16 -29.48 -25.95 -17.02
C PHE A 16 -29.32 -24.48 -16.61
N SER A 17 -29.27 -24.24 -15.30
CA SER A 17 -28.63 -23.04 -14.79
C SER A 17 -27.19 -23.13 -15.26
N ASN A 18 -26.88 -22.43 -16.35
CA ASN A 18 -25.51 -22.26 -16.82
C ASN A 18 -24.71 -21.66 -15.66
N VAL A 19 -23.97 -22.50 -14.94
CA VAL A 19 -22.99 -22.04 -13.96
C VAL A 19 -21.79 -21.62 -14.77
N TYR A 20 -21.77 -20.35 -15.17
CA TYR A 20 -20.58 -19.75 -15.72
C TYR A 20 -19.53 -19.71 -14.60
N SER A 21 -18.53 -20.59 -14.66
CA SER A 21 -17.33 -20.37 -13.87
C SER A 21 -16.62 -19.15 -14.46
N GLN A 22 -16.30 -18.19 -13.60
CA GLN A 22 -15.56 -17.01 -14.02
C GLN A 22 -14.14 -17.48 -14.39
N VAL A 23 -13.63 -17.07 -15.55
CA VAL A 23 -12.25 -17.36 -15.94
C VAL A 23 -11.33 -16.66 -14.95
N TYR A 24 -10.61 -17.45 -14.16
CA TYR A 24 -9.59 -16.93 -13.25
C TYR A 24 -8.34 -16.58 -14.07
N ILE A 25 -8.04 -15.30 -14.21
CA ILE A 25 -6.85 -14.82 -14.92
C ILE A 25 -5.81 -14.41 -13.87
N TYR A 26 -4.72 -15.18 -13.78
CA TYR A 26 -3.54 -14.74 -13.05
C TYR A 26 -2.85 -13.65 -13.87
N SER A 27 -2.61 -12.50 -13.24
CA SER A 27 -1.86 -11.40 -13.84
C SER A 27 -0.94 -10.78 -12.80
N ASN A 28 0.21 -10.29 -13.27
CA ASN A 28 1.12 -9.51 -12.44
C ASN A 28 0.96 -8.03 -12.83
N THR A 29 0.73 -7.17 -11.84
CA THR A 29 0.54 -5.73 -12.06
C THR A 29 1.63 -4.95 -11.31
N PRO A 30 2.62 -4.35 -11.99
CA PRO A 30 3.55 -3.45 -11.34
C PRO A 30 2.82 -2.18 -10.92
N LEU A 31 3.01 -1.77 -9.67
CA LEU A 31 2.49 -0.51 -9.15
C LEU A 31 3.61 0.50 -9.01
N SER A 32 3.48 1.62 -9.71
CA SER A 32 4.31 2.80 -9.48
C SER A 32 3.71 3.66 -8.37
N SER A 33 4.57 4.37 -7.65
CA SER A 33 4.18 5.39 -6.68
C SER A 33 4.77 6.74 -7.01
N VAL A 34 4.08 7.78 -6.54
CA VAL A 34 4.63 9.13 -6.40
C VAL A 34 4.81 9.36 -4.91
N GLY A 35 5.96 9.89 -4.48
CA GLY A 35 6.21 10.12 -3.07
C GLY A 35 6.98 11.41 -2.81
N ASP A 36 6.84 11.92 -1.59
CA ASP A 36 7.58 13.06 -1.07
C ASP A 36 8.37 12.66 0.17
N TYR A 37 9.45 13.41 0.38
CA TYR A 37 10.30 13.31 1.55
C TYR A 37 10.11 14.57 2.36
N ILE A 38 9.99 14.43 3.67
CA ILE A 38 9.81 15.56 4.57
C ILE A 38 11.00 15.56 5.53
N GLY A 39 11.54 16.74 5.83
CA GLY A 39 12.50 16.95 6.90
C GLY A 39 11.83 17.71 8.04
N LYS A 40 12.02 17.23 9.28
CA LYS A 40 11.76 17.99 10.51
C LYS A 40 13.09 18.51 11.04
N PHE A 41 13.26 19.82 11.02
CA PHE A 41 14.47 20.50 11.48
C PHE A 41 14.20 21.11 12.85
N VAL A 42 15.10 20.84 13.80
CA VAL A 42 14.99 21.34 15.17
C VAL A 42 16.20 22.20 15.46
N ASP A 43 15.96 23.50 15.57
CA ASP A 43 16.88 24.49 16.13
C ASP A 43 16.25 25.12 17.40
N SER A 44 16.06 26.43 17.43
CA SER A 44 15.21 27.19 18.36
C SER A 44 13.70 27.01 18.15
N SER A 45 13.29 26.57 16.96
CA SER A 45 11.90 26.28 16.59
C SER A 45 11.83 25.00 15.74
N THR A 46 10.64 24.41 15.61
CA THR A 46 10.44 23.28 14.69
C THR A 46 10.01 23.80 13.34
N THR A 47 10.76 23.49 12.29
CA THR A 47 10.40 23.77 10.90
C THR A 47 10.27 22.48 10.09
N TYR A 48 9.34 22.49 9.12
CA TYR A 48 9.10 21.39 8.20
C TYR A 48 9.37 21.87 6.77
N SER A 49 10.16 21.10 6.02
CA SER A 49 10.43 21.38 4.61
C SER A 49 10.57 20.08 3.82
N ASN A 50 10.64 20.18 2.49
CA ASN A 50 10.93 19.02 1.65
C ASN A 50 12.32 18.47 2.02
N GLY A 51 12.37 17.16 2.25
CA GLY A 51 13.55 16.46 2.74
C GLY A 51 14.54 16.16 1.62
N SER A 52 15.84 16.17 1.98
CA SER A 52 16.92 15.73 1.08
C SER A 52 17.20 14.22 1.18
N TYR A 53 16.59 13.55 2.14
CA TYR A 53 16.73 12.11 2.38
C TYR A 53 15.35 11.48 2.54
N ALA A 54 15.19 10.25 2.04
CA ALA A 54 13.89 9.57 2.09
C ALA A 54 13.45 9.27 3.53
N ILE A 55 14.35 8.70 4.35
CA ILE A 55 14.10 8.33 5.74
C ILE A 55 15.39 8.40 6.55
N GLY A 56 15.32 8.71 7.84
CA GLY A 56 16.46 8.61 8.76
C GLY A 56 16.75 9.90 9.51
N LYS A 57 17.99 10.06 9.97
CA LYS A 57 18.41 11.25 10.71
C LYS A 57 19.73 11.77 10.15
N GLN A 58 19.85 13.09 10.07
CA GLN A 58 21.11 13.78 9.88
C GLN A 58 21.44 14.53 11.18
N ASN A 59 22.59 14.23 11.76
CA ASN A 59 23.17 15.04 12.83
C ASN A 59 23.88 16.25 12.20
N PRO A 60 23.96 17.40 12.90
CA PRO A 60 24.60 18.59 12.34
C PRO A 60 26.05 18.31 11.97
N TYR A 61 26.43 18.63 10.73
CA TYR A 61 27.82 18.59 10.28
C TYR A 61 28.60 19.81 10.79
N THR A 62 27.93 20.96 10.95
CA THR A 62 28.40 22.18 11.63
C THR A 62 27.17 22.95 12.15
N GLY A 63 27.01 23.12 13.47
CA GLY A 63 25.87 23.83 14.10
C GLY A 63 25.02 22.99 15.08
N THR A 64 23.88 23.53 15.50
CA THR A 64 22.93 22.93 16.47
C THR A 64 21.75 22.20 15.82
N THR A 65 21.55 22.31 14.51
CA THR A 65 20.34 21.81 13.85
C THR A 65 20.43 20.32 13.54
N SER A 66 19.60 19.52 14.21
CA SER A 66 19.36 18.12 13.84
C SER A 66 18.16 18.02 12.89
N ALA A 67 18.25 17.13 11.91
CA ALA A 67 17.14 16.84 10.98
C ALA A 67 16.72 15.38 11.07
N VAL A 68 15.41 15.14 11.11
CA VAL A 68 14.81 13.80 10.98
C VAL A 68 14.02 13.77 9.68
N TYR A 69 14.10 12.65 8.95
CA TYR A 69 13.47 12.43 7.65
C TYR A 69 12.50 11.24 7.69
N ARG A 70 11.38 11.40 6.99
CA ARG A 70 10.29 10.44 6.77
C ARG A 70 9.73 10.71 5.38
N SER A 71 9.15 9.69 4.79
CA SER A 71 8.54 9.78 3.48
C SER A 71 7.12 9.22 3.46
N TYR A 72 6.37 9.59 2.44
CA TYR A 72 5.12 8.93 2.09
C TYR A 72 5.07 8.66 0.59
N PHE A 73 4.34 7.62 0.21
CA PHE A 73 4.19 7.16 -1.16
C PHE A 73 2.72 6.94 -1.46
N TYR A 74 2.24 7.58 -2.51
CA TYR A 74 0.90 7.44 -3.07
C TYR A 74 0.92 6.43 -4.22
N TYR A 75 0.08 5.41 -4.12
CA TYR A 75 -0.11 4.38 -5.13
C TYR A 75 -1.48 4.54 -5.80
N ASN A 76 -1.49 4.62 -7.13
CA ASN A 76 -2.71 4.56 -7.93
C ASN A 76 -3.08 3.10 -8.24
N LEU A 77 -4.28 2.68 -7.85
CA LEU A 77 -4.76 1.30 -8.03
C LEU A 77 -5.75 1.15 -9.18
N SER A 78 -5.91 2.17 -10.03
CA SER A 78 -6.85 2.14 -11.16
C SER A 78 -6.59 1.03 -12.18
N ASN A 79 -5.35 0.54 -12.27
CA ASN A 79 -4.98 -0.54 -13.18
C ASN A 79 -5.38 -1.94 -12.67
N ILE A 80 -5.81 -2.05 -11.41
CA ILE A 80 -6.25 -3.32 -10.82
C ILE A 80 -7.79 -3.34 -10.84
N PRO A 81 -8.44 -4.40 -11.38
CA PRO A 81 -9.89 -4.53 -11.31
C PRO A 81 -10.41 -4.44 -9.87
N GLN A 82 -11.58 -3.82 -9.65
CA GLN A 82 -12.10 -3.61 -8.28
C GLN A 82 -12.39 -4.93 -7.56
N ASN A 83 -12.81 -5.93 -8.33
CA ASN A 83 -13.14 -7.27 -7.88
C ASN A 83 -11.94 -8.23 -7.94
N ALA A 84 -10.73 -7.73 -8.21
CA ALA A 84 -9.54 -8.56 -8.19
C ALA A 84 -9.29 -9.09 -6.77
N ILE A 85 -8.88 -10.35 -6.70
CA ILE A 85 -8.36 -10.96 -5.48
C ILE A 85 -6.85 -10.76 -5.51
N ILE A 86 -6.33 -10.07 -4.50
CA ILE A 86 -4.90 -9.83 -4.34
C ILE A 86 -4.31 -11.04 -3.64
N ASP A 87 -3.62 -11.87 -4.42
CA ASP A 87 -3.01 -13.10 -3.92
C ASP A 87 -1.70 -12.83 -3.17
N THR A 88 -0.77 -12.11 -3.82
CA THR A 88 0.57 -11.83 -3.31
C THR A 88 0.94 -10.37 -3.52
N VAL A 89 1.61 -9.76 -2.53
CA VAL A 89 2.26 -8.45 -2.67
C VAL A 89 3.72 -8.58 -2.30
N VAL A 90 4.59 -8.19 -3.24
CA VAL A 90 6.02 -8.06 -3.02
C VAL A 90 6.35 -6.58 -2.90
N VAL A 91 6.95 -6.20 -1.78
CA VAL A 91 7.47 -4.86 -1.54
C VAL A 91 8.94 -4.87 -1.87
N ALA A 92 9.36 -4.03 -2.82
CA ALA A 92 10.75 -3.76 -3.09
C ALA A 92 11.08 -2.33 -2.63
N TYR A 93 12.19 -2.16 -1.93
CA TYR A 93 12.64 -0.84 -1.47
C TYR A 93 14.15 -0.69 -1.59
N SER A 94 14.58 0.56 -1.69
CA SER A 94 15.96 0.97 -1.52
C SER A 94 16.00 2.20 -0.63
N THR A 95 16.59 2.07 0.54
CA THR A 95 17.02 3.20 1.35
C THR A 95 18.47 3.47 0.94
N GLY A 96 18.86 4.73 0.70
CA GLY A 96 20.22 5.06 0.23
C GLY A 96 21.31 4.72 1.25
N THR A 97 22.14 5.70 1.62
CA THR A 97 23.20 5.49 2.62
C THR A 97 22.63 5.37 4.04
N GLY A 98 23.23 4.55 4.90
CA GLY A 98 22.86 4.47 6.32
C GLY A 98 22.79 3.04 6.87
N THR A 99 23.89 2.29 6.79
CA THR A 99 23.94 0.93 7.35
C THR A 99 23.72 0.95 8.87
N GLY A 100 23.01 -0.05 9.40
CA GLY A 100 22.77 -0.21 10.84
C GLY A 100 21.49 0.42 11.39
N TYR A 101 20.71 1.13 10.57
CA TYR A 101 19.38 1.62 10.95
C TYR A 101 18.28 0.66 10.53
N THR A 102 17.14 0.73 11.22
CA THR A 102 15.90 0.12 10.78
C THR A 102 14.82 1.18 10.57
N PHE A 103 13.79 0.83 9.81
CA PHE A 103 12.61 1.65 9.61
C PHE A 103 11.35 0.79 9.66
N LYS A 104 10.21 1.47 9.67
CA LYS A 104 8.89 0.88 9.57
C LYS A 104 8.10 1.52 8.43
N LEU A 105 7.20 0.73 7.85
CA LEU A 105 6.18 1.19 6.91
C LEU A 105 4.87 1.40 7.65
N THR A 106 4.17 2.49 7.38
CA THR A 106 2.89 2.84 8.01
C THR A 106 1.78 3.00 6.98
N LYS A 107 0.53 2.76 7.39
CA LYS A 107 -0.66 2.82 6.54
C LYS A 107 -1.35 4.15 6.76
N MET A 108 -1.19 5.07 5.81
CA MET A 108 -1.76 6.42 5.89
C MET A 108 -3.11 6.49 5.19
N THR A 109 -4.00 7.36 5.69
CA THR A 109 -5.36 7.51 5.15
C THR A 109 -5.48 8.69 4.18
N THR A 110 -4.76 9.78 4.45
CA THR A 110 -4.86 11.04 3.71
C THR A 110 -3.49 11.72 3.62
N ILE A 111 -3.35 12.57 2.60
CA ILE A 111 -2.25 13.52 2.43
C ILE A 111 -2.88 14.91 2.44
N SER A 112 -2.28 15.82 3.18
CA SER A 112 -2.67 17.23 3.26
C SER A 112 -1.66 18.12 2.53
N THR A 113 -1.98 19.40 2.39
CA THR A 113 -1.03 20.40 1.87
C THR A 113 -0.02 20.87 2.93
N ASP A 114 -0.22 20.51 4.20
CA ASP A 114 0.66 20.90 5.31
C ASP A 114 1.69 19.81 5.61
N LEU A 115 2.98 20.16 5.50
CA LEU A 115 4.08 19.22 5.71
C LEU A 115 4.14 18.70 7.16
N GLY A 116 3.84 19.56 8.15
CA GLY A 116 3.82 19.16 9.56
C GLY A 116 2.76 18.11 9.86
N SER A 117 1.58 18.25 9.27
CA SER A 117 0.46 17.31 9.38
C SER A 117 0.77 15.98 8.70
N ASN A 118 1.36 16.02 7.49
CA ASN A 118 1.80 14.81 6.80
C ASN A 118 2.90 14.09 7.59
N TRP A 119 3.86 14.84 8.14
CA TRP A 119 4.90 14.33 9.01
C TRP A 119 4.37 13.59 10.23
N ALA A 120 3.42 14.22 10.91
CA ALA A 120 2.76 13.67 12.08
C ALA A 120 2.00 12.39 11.71
N ALA A 121 1.24 12.43 10.61
CA ALA A 121 0.47 11.30 10.11
C ALA A 121 1.36 10.08 9.79
N ILE A 122 2.53 10.26 9.17
CA ILE A 122 3.48 9.15 8.96
C ILE A 122 3.88 8.52 10.30
N GLY A 123 4.08 9.36 11.32
CA GLY A 123 4.53 8.98 12.65
C GLY A 123 3.52 8.19 13.49
N THR A 124 2.26 8.61 13.43
CA THR A 124 1.17 8.11 14.28
C THR A 124 0.34 7.04 13.60
N SER A 125 0.43 6.89 12.27
CA SER A 125 -0.27 5.85 11.53
C SER A 125 0.14 4.45 11.96
N SER A 126 -0.82 3.52 11.88
CA SER A 126 -0.59 2.10 12.18
C SER A 126 0.51 1.52 11.29
N SER A 127 1.35 0.65 11.86
CA SER A 127 2.45 0.04 11.11
C SER A 127 1.93 -1.09 10.23
N ALA A 128 2.37 -1.11 8.96
CA ALA A 128 2.25 -2.25 8.07
C ALA A 128 3.42 -3.23 8.25
N HIS A 129 4.61 -2.71 8.52
CA HIS A 129 5.81 -3.50 8.76
C HIS A 129 6.76 -2.76 9.68
N THR A 130 7.50 -3.46 10.52
CA THR A 130 8.51 -2.89 11.42
C THR A 130 9.85 -3.61 11.24
N GLY A 131 10.93 -3.00 11.73
CA GLY A 131 12.26 -3.63 11.76
C GLY A 131 12.90 -3.86 10.39
N LEU A 132 12.47 -3.13 9.35
CA LEU A 132 13.09 -3.23 8.02
C LEU A 132 14.48 -2.61 8.06
N THR A 133 15.50 -3.34 7.65
CA THR A 133 16.87 -2.84 7.63
C THR A 133 17.08 -1.85 6.50
N TYR A 134 17.91 -0.85 6.73
CA TYR A 134 18.37 0.02 5.64
C TYR A 134 19.19 -0.80 4.64
N GLY A 135 18.92 -0.60 3.35
CA GLY A 135 19.56 -1.25 2.22
C GLY A 135 18.63 -1.34 1.03
N MET A 136 18.92 -2.27 0.13
CA MET A 136 18.06 -2.64 -0.98
C MET A 136 17.57 -4.06 -0.76
N ASN A 137 16.27 -4.22 -0.54
CA ASN A 137 15.68 -5.52 -0.25
C ASN A 137 14.30 -5.65 -0.88
N ASN A 138 13.81 -6.87 -0.96
CA ASN A 138 12.41 -7.17 -1.22
C ASN A 138 11.87 -8.21 -0.24
N PHE A 139 10.57 -8.21 -0.03
CA PHE A 139 9.88 -9.17 0.83
C PHE A 139 8.39 -9.27 0.48
N MET A 140 7.77 -10.41 0.80
CA MET A 140 6.33 -10.56 0.73
C MET A 140 5.65 -9.93 1.95
N SER A 141 4.56 -9.19 1.75
CA SER A 141 3.89 -8.47 2.84
C SER A 141 2.39 -8.74 2.90
N ASP A 142 1.97 -9.59 3.84
CA ASP A 142 0.55 -9.80 4.14
C ASP A 142 -0.17 -8.56 4.67
N PRO A 143 0.44 -7.71 5.53
CA PRO A 143 -0.20 -6.47 5.95
C PRO A 143 -0.47 -5.50 4.80
N ILE A 144 0.46 -5.36 3.85
CA ILE A 144 0.27 -4.49 2.67
C ILE A 144 -0.68 -5.13 1.67
N LYS A 145 -0.65 -6.46 1.51
CA LYS A 145 -1.67 -7.20 0.74
C LYS A 145 -3.08 -6.88 1.25
N THR A 146 -3.27 -7.00 2.56
CA THR A 146 -4.57 -6.72 3.22
C THR A 146 -5.01 -5.28 2.99
N GLU A 147 -4.08 -4.33 3.15
CA GLU A 147 -4.36 -2.91 2.89
C GLU A 147 -4.73 -2.68 1.43
N LEU A 148 -3.94 -3.17 0.47
CA LEU A 148 -4.16 -3.03 -0.96
C LEU A 148 -5.53 -3.60 -1.37
N GLN A 149 -5.87 -4.81 -0.90
CA GLN A 149 -7.17 -5.43 -1.11
C GLN A 149 -8.31 -4.52 -0.62
N SER A 150 -8.17 -3.94 0.57
CA SER A 150 -9.18 -3.03 1.14
C SER A 150 -9.32 -1.71 0.38
N LYS A 151 -8.27 -1.29 -0.36
CA LYS A 151 -8.20 -0.01 -1.07
C LYS A 151 -8.57 -0.08 -2.54
N LEU A 152 -8.90 -1.26 -3.07
CA LEU A 152 -9.36 -1.40 -4.46
C LEU A 152 -10.62 -0.58 -4.76
N SER A 153 -11.50 -0.39 -3.77
CA SER A 153 -12.70 0.46 -3.92
C SER A 153 -12.36 1.96 -3.98
N SER A 154 -11.38 2.41 -3.19
CA SER A 154 -10.96 3.81 -3.15
C SER A 154 -9.93 4.17 -4.23
N ARG A 155 -9.43 3.19 -4.98
CA ARG A 155 -8.44 3.35 -6.08
C ARG A 155 -7.10 3.98 -5.67
N LYS A 156 -6.84 4.09 -4.38
CA LYS A 156 -5.65 4.74 -3.82
C LYS A 156 -5.20 4.09 -2.53
N MET A 157 -3.89 3.98 -2.36
CA MET A 157 -3.24 3.53 -1.12
C MET A 157 -2.07 4.47 -0.80
N ILE A 158 -1.87 4.79 0.47
CA ILE A 158 -0.77 5.65 0.91
C ILE A 158 0.06 4.91 1.96
N ILE A 159 1.35 4.79 1.70
CA ILE A 159 2.31 4.15 2.61
C ILE A 159 3.31 5.19 3.10
N GLY A 160 3.40 5.37 4.42
CA GLY A 160 4.45 6.14 5.06
C GLY A 160 5.68 5.29 5.37
N ALA A 161 6.85 5.91 5.48
CA ALA A 161 8.07 5.26 5.95
C ALA A 161 8.80 6.15 6.95
N MET A 162 9.29 5.55 8.04
CA MET A 162 10.04 6.27 9.07
C MET A 162 11.05 5.37 9.79
N CYS A 163 12.22 5.91 10.11
CA CYS A 163 13.17 5.31 11.04
C CYS A 163 12.59 5.19 12.45
#